data_AF-A0A8S3DA10-F1
#
_entry.id   AF-A0A8S3DA10-F1
#
_cell.length_a   1.000
_cell.length_b   1.000
_cell.length_c   1.000
_cell.angle_alpha   90.00
_cell.angle_beta   90.00
_cell.angle_gamma   90.00
#
_symmetry.space_group_name_H-M   'P 1'
#
loop_
_entity.id
_entity.type
_entity.pdbx_description
1 polymer ?
#
loop_
_entity_poly.entity_id
_entity_poly.type
_entity_poly.pdbx_seq_one_letter_code
_entity_poly.pdbx_strand_id
1 'polypeptide(L)' 'PLKELIERHAGGVRGGWDNLLAIIPGGSSVPLIPKKICEDVLMDFDALVAVQSGLGTAAVI' A
#
# COMPACT_ATOMS: atom_id res chain seq x y z
N PRO A 1 5.29 7.53 -3.35
CA PRO A 1 5.39 6.26 -2.59
C PRO A 1 4.09 5.97 -1.82
N LEU A 2 3.71 4.70 -1.63
CA LEU A 2 2.48 4.32 -0.93
C LEU A 2 2.39 4.94 0.48
N LYS A 3 3.50 4.96 1.22
CA LYS A 3 3.60 5.63 2.52
C LYS A 3 3.29 7.13 2.45
N GLU A 4 3.85 7.84 1.46
CA GLU A 4 3.59 9.27 1.29
C GLU A 4 2.10 9.54 1.03
N LEU A 5 1.45 8.69 0.22
CA LEU A 5 0.02 8.81 -0.06
C LEU A 5 -0.80 8.75 1.25
N ILE A 6 -0.50 7.77 2.11
CA ILE A 6 -1.23 7.54 3.36
C ILE A 6 -0.96 8.66 4.38
N GLU A 7 0.30 9.01 4.60
CA GLU A 7 0.68 10.04 5.58
C GLU A 7 0.22 11.44 5.16
N ARG A 8 0.30 11.77 3.86
CA ARG A 8 -0.03 13.10 3.36
C ARG A 8 -1.52 13.31 3.11
N HIS A 9 -2.22 12.31 2.56
CA HIS A 9 -3.59 12.47 2.08
C HIS A 9 -4.63 11.74 2.92
N ALA A 10 -4.27 10.64 3.60
CA ALA A 10 -5.20 9.86 4.42
C ALA A 10 -5.11 10.16 5.93
N GLY A 11 -4.17 11.02 6.35
CA GLY A 11 -3.96 11.37 7.76
C GLY A 11 -3.15 10.34 8.55
N GLY A 12 -2.46 9.43 7.86
CA GLY A 12 -1.60 8.42 8.48
C GLY A 12 -2.33 7.17 8.96
N VAL A 13 -1.55 6.16 9.35
CA VAL A 13 -2.07 4.92 9.92
C VAL A 13 -2.53 5.17 11.37
N ARG A 14 -3.67 4.60 11.77
CA ARG A 14 -4.14 4.68 13.16
C ARG A 14 -3.11 4.03 14.10
N GLY A 15 -2.58 4.81 15.03
CA GLY A 15 -1.49 4.39 15.92
C GLY A 15 -0.08 4.63 15.35
N GLY A 16 0.02 5.34 14.23
CA GLY A 16 1.27 5.64 13.54
C GLY A 16 1.66 4.55 12.54
N TRP A 17 2.56 4.89 11.62
CA TRP A 17 3.07 3.98 10.59
C TRP A 17 3.65 2.68 11.16
N ASP A 18 4.20 2.73 12.37
CA ASP A 18 4.76 1.55 13.02
C ASP A 18 3.74 0.51 13.47
N ASN A 19 2.47 0.91 13.58
CA ASN A 19 1.36 0.02 13.89
C ASN A 19 0.81 -0.70 12.64
N LEU A 20 1.37 -0.46 11.45
CA LEU A 20 0.93 -1.08 10.21
C LEU A 20 1.39 -2.55 10.12
N LEU A 21 0.46 -3.45 9.77
CA LEU A 21 0.77 -4.86 9.51
C LEU A 21 0.92 -5.14 8.00
N ALA A 22 -0.11 -4.77 7.22
CA ALA A 22 -0.17 -4.98 5.78
C ALA A 22 -1.14 -3.99 5.13
N ILE A 23 -1.05 -3.86 3.81
CA ILE A 23 -1.94 -3.04 2.98
C ILE A 23 -2.38 -3.86 1.78
N ILE A 24 -3.63 -3.69 1.34
CA ILE A 24 -4.11 -4.18 0.05
C ILE A 24 -4.14 -2.97 -0.91
N PRO A 25 -3.23 -2.88 -1.90
CA PRO A 25 -3.00 -1.64 -2.65
C PRO A 25 -4.05 -1.37 -3.74
N GLY A 26 -4.88 -2.36 -4.10
CA GLY A 26 -5.71 -2.32 -5.30
C GLY A 26 -7.13 -2.87 -5.17
N GLY A 27 -7.69 -2.80 -3.96
CA GLY A 27 -8.98 -3.39 -3.61
C GLY A 27 -8.88 -4.86 -3.23
N SER A 28 -9.97 -5.43 -2.71
CA SER A 28 -9.97 -6.80 -2.17
C SER A 28 -9.62 -7.91 -3.17
N SER A 29 -9.54 -7.59 -4.46
CA SER A 29 -9.16 -8.51 -5.53
C SER A 29 -7.65 -8.72 -5.67
N VAL A 30 -6.81 -7.90 -5.00
CA VAL A 30 -5.36 -8.02 -5.08
C VAL A 30 -4.75 -8.58 -3.80
N PRO A 31 -3.61 -9.30 -3.87
CA PRO A 31 -2.89 -9.76 -2.69
C PRO A 31 -2.43 -8.61 -1.78
N LEU A 32 -2.48 -8.85 -0.47
CA LEU A 32 -1.90 -7.93 0.52
C LEU A 32 -0.37 -7.88 0.40
N ILE A 33 0.20 -6.74 0.74
CA ILE A 33 1.64 -6.52 0.87
C ILE A 33 1.98 -6.18 2.33
N PRO A 34 3.02 -6.80 2.92
CA PRO A 34 3.43 -6.52 4.30
C PRO A 34 4.11 -5.13 4.42
N LYS A 35 4.04 -4.53 5.62
CA LYS A 35 4.60 -3.19 5.93
C LYS A 35 5.98 -2.92 5.31
N LYS A 36 6.90 -3.89 5.39
CA LYS A 36 8.28 -3.74 4.89
C LYS A 36 8.35 -3.40 3.40
N ILE A 37 7.39 -3.89 2.61
CA ILE A 37 7.31 -3.60 1.17
C ILE A 37 6.60 -2.25 0.96
N CYS A 38 5.57 -1.97 1.78
CA CYS A 38 4.79 -0.73 1.74
C CYS A 38 5.60 0.56 1.95
N GLU A 39 6.78 0.48 2.58
CA GLU A 39 7.63 1.64 2.87
C GLU A 39 8.12 2.34 1.61
N ASP A 40 8.56 1.56 0.61
CA ASP A 40 9.24 2.08 -0.58
C ASP A 40 8.46 1.83 -1.89
N VAL A 41 7.39 1.03 -1.85
CA VAL A 41 6.64 0.68 -3.06
C VAL A 41 5.94 1.89 -3.68
N LEU A 42 5.97 1.94 -5.01
CA LEU A 42 5.26 2.93 -5.81
C LEU A 42 3.83 2.46 -6.09
N MET A 43 2.90 3.41 -6.19
CA MET A 43 1.50 3.16 -6.53
C MET A 43 1.29 3.20 -8.05
N ASP A 44 1.97 2.30 -8.75
CA ASP A 44 1.83 2.09 -10.20
C ASP A 44 1.67 0.61 -10.53
N PHE A 45 1.31 0.30 -11.77
CA PHE A 45 1.02 -1.07 -12.20
C PHE A 45 2.25 -1.98 -12.13
N ASP A 46 3.39 -1.51 -12.62
CA ASP A 46 4.58 -2.35 -12.77
C ASP A 46 5.24 -2.64 -11.42
N ALA A 47 5.34 -1.64 -10.53
CA ALA A 47 5.91 -1.78 -9.21
C ALA A 47 5.08 -2.74 -8.34
N LEU A 48 3.75 -2.67 -8.42
CA LEU A 48 2.88 -3.56 -7.65
C LEU A 48 2.91 -5.00 -8.15
N VAL A 49 3.03 -5.21 -9.47
CA VAL A 49 3.23 -6.55 -10.05
C VAL A 49 4.58 -7.12 -9.65
N ALA A 50 5.64 -6.31 -9.60
CA ALA A 50 6.98 -6.74 -9.19
C ALA A 50 7.03 -7.26 -7.74
N VAL A 51 6.13 -6.78 -6.87
CA VAL A 51 5.98 -7.26 -5.48
C VAL A 51 4.88 -8.31 -5.32
N GLN A 52 4.47 -8.95 -6.43
CA GLN A 52 3.46 -10.01 -6.45
C GLN A 52 2.06 -9.55 -5.96
N SER A 53 1.73 -8.28 -6.17
CA SER A 53 0.40 -7.71 -5.97
C SER A 53 -0.08 -7.04 -7.28
N GLY A 54 -1.02 -6.09 -7.19
CA GLY A 54 -1.50 -5.34 -8.34
C GLY A 54 -2.18 -4.03 -7.94
N LEU A 55 -2.25 -3.09 -8.88
CA LEU A 55 -2.90 -1.79 -8.63
C LEU A 55 -4.43 -1.90 -8.57
N GLY A 56 -5.03 -2.84 -9.30
CA GLY A 56 -6.49 -3.03 -9.33
C GLY A 56 -7.25 -1.72 -9.59
N THR A 57 -8.18 -1.37 -8.71
CA THR A 57 -8.93 -0.09 -8.77
C THR A 57 -8.24 1.07 -8.05
N ALA A 58 -7.01 0.86 -7.56
CA ALA A 58 -6.29 1.76 -6.65
C ALA A 58 -7.04 2.06 -5.34
N ALA A 59 -7.95 1.17 -4.94
CA ALA A 59 -8.60 1.23 -3.63
C ALA A 59 -7.67 0.66 -2.55
N VAL A 60 -6.96 1.55 -1.86
CA VAL A 60 -6.03 1.16 -0.77
C VAL A 60 -6.82 0.80 0.49
N ILE A 61 -6.62 -0.41 1.01
CA ILE A 61 -7.25 -0.95 2.23
C ILE A 61 -6.17 -1.27 3.27
#